data_AF-A0A9W8L149-F1
#
_entry.id   AF-A0A9W8L149-F1
#
_cell.length_a   1.000
_cell.length_b   1.000
_cell.length_c   1.000
_cell.angle_alpha   90.00
_cell.angle_beta   90.00
_cell.angle_gamma   90.00
#
_symmetry.space_group_name_H-M   'P 1'
#
loop_
_entity.id
_entity.type
_entity.pdbx_description
1 polymer ?
#
loop_
_entity_poly.entity_id
_entity_poly.type
_entity_poly.pdbx_seq_one_letter_code
_entity_poly.pdbx_strand_id
1 'polypeptide(L)'
;EHPEWWDLLCNINTGKITVSPALLMPTAGGGSGGGHAKSQTESLRRSLDSVSLSRNRSFSSREGKPDKWNNLDTDFIQDLMLAIERHYGEVAIRAKVENYVRHFMSLVPLYEYERDGMTRLGDSAHIAAAEKTGVDGYSISPGDKESREREIGFYQNRIEGFIGTQAYDNAVADYQSMHASSFIRGIDIAHMVYCLRNSTNLDVNEVEAIYKHLDEQVVTDEQVTELLASLPQSQGGLQPLAYGFYHPSLAIRLYTVRLFEKIEGNQAGARYVRSTNFFHQCAFSNLRHAFAC
;
A
#
# COMPACT_ATOMS: atom_id res chain seq x y z
N GLU A 1 3.03 -35.45 -9.35
CA GLU A 1 3.07 -34.03 -8.91
C GLU A 1 2.95 -34.02 -7.40
N HIS A 2 3.67 -33.14 -6.71
CA HIS A 2 3.72 -33.04 -5.24
C HIS A 2 2.79 -31.89 -4.79
N PRO A 3 1.47 -32.12 -4.68
CA PRO A 3 0.50 -31.09 -4.27
C PRO A 3 0.72 -30.56 -2.85
N GLU A 4 1.54 -31.24 -2.05
CA GLU A 4 1.93 -30.81 -0.70
C GLU A 4 2.96 -29.67 -0.68
N TRP A 5 3.52 -29.28 -1.83
CA TRP A 5 4.56 -28.24 -1.92
C TRP A 5 4.04 -26.87 -2.38
N TRP A 6 2.76 -26.77 -2.69
CA TRP A 6 2.15 -25.56 -3.21
C TRP A 6 0.68 -25.51 -2.81
N ASP A 7 0.18 -24.32 -2.52
CA ASP A 7 -1.24 -24.07 -2.24
C ASP A 7 -1.99 -23.64 -3.51
N LEU A 8 -1.31 -22.90 -4.38
CA LEU A 8 -1.81 -22.40 -5.65
C LEU A 8 -0.76 -22.65 -6.75
N LEU A 9 -1.20 -23.20 -7.87
CA LEU A 9 -0.39 -23.41 -9.06
C LEU A 9 -0.98 -22.59 -10.21
N CYS A 10 -0.24 -21.57 -10.64
CA CYS A 10 -0.59 -20.73 -11.78
C CYS A 10 0.16 -21.20 -13.02
N ASN A 11 -0.53 -21.88 -13.92
CA ASN A 11 0.05 -22.34 -15.18
C ASN A 11 0.07 -21.19 -16.20
N ILE A 12 1.24 -20.56 -16.37
CA ILE A 12 1.44 -19.41 -17.26
C ILE A 12 1.18 -19.68 -18.75
N ASN A 13 1.34 -20.92 -19.20
CA ASN A 13 1.14 -21.28 -20.61
C ASN A 13 -0.35 -21.47 -20.95
N THR A 14 -1.16 -21.83 -19.96
CA THR A 14 -2.59 -22.13 -20.13
C THR A 14 -3.51 -21.11 -19.46
N GLY A 15 -2.97 -20.23 -18.61
CA GLY A 15 -3.73 -19.29 -17.79
C GLY A 15 -4.53 -19.95 -16.67
N LYS A 16 -4.36 -21.27 -16.44
CA LYS A 16 -5.15 -22.02 -15.46
C LYS A 16 -4.54 -21.87 -14.07
N ILE A 17 -5.35 -21.43 -13.12
CA ILE A 17 -5.02 -21.41 -11.70
C ILE A 17 -5.64 -22.66 -11.06
N THR A 18 -4.82 -23.48 -10.41
CA THR A 18 -5.25 -24.70 -9.69
C THR A 18 -4.92 -24.59 -8.22
N VAL A 19 -5.92 -24.83 -7.37
CA VAL A 19 -5.75 -24.91 -5.91
C VAL A 19 -5.32 -26.32 -5.53
N SER A 20 -4.40 -26.45 -4.58
CA SER A 20 -3.93 -27.75 -4.14
C SER A 20 -5.06 -28.59 -3.52
N PRO A 21 -5.18 -29.87 -3.91
CA PRO A 21 -6.12 -30.79 -3.28
C PRO A 21 -5.90 -30.99 -1.77
N ALA A 22 -4.70 -30.72 -1.25
CA ALA A 22 -4.40 -30.84 0.18
C ALA A 22 -5.25 -29.88 1.03
N LEU A 23 -5.59 -28.71 0.49
CA LEU A 23 -6.46 -27.72 1.14
C LEU A 23 -7.95 -28.11 1.15
N LEU A 24 -8.33 -29.13 0.37
CA LEU A 24 -9.71 -29.58 0.22
C LEU A 24 -10.08 -30.74 1.16
N MET A 25 -9.11 -31.36 1.84
CA MET A 25 -9.40 -32.45 2.78
C MET A 25 -9.66 -31.87 4.18
N PRO A 26 -10.86 -32.04 4.75
CA PRO A 26 -11.06 -31.81 6.17
C PRO A 26 -10.22 -32.83 6.92
N THR A 27 -9.43 -32.37 7.89
CA THR A 27 -8.67 -33.25 8.78
C THR A 27 -9.61 -34.27 9.42
N ALA A 28 -9.39 -35.55 9.13
CA ALA A 28 -10.09 -36.65 9.79
C ALA A 28 -9.54 -36.80 11.22
N GLY A 29 -10.15 -36.09 12.17
CA GLY A 29 -9.92 -36.23 13.61
C GLY A 29 -11.24 -36.02 14.36
N GLY A 30 -11.77 -37.10 14.95
CA GLY A 30 -13.15 -37.20 15.41
C GLY A 30 -13.52 -36.42 16.67
N GLY A 31 -14.83 -36.19 16.83
CA GLY A 31 -15.46 -35.71 18.06
C GLY A 31 -16.76 -34.96 17.81
N SER A 32 -17.91 -35.58 18.15
CA SER A 32 -19.26 -35.03 18.04
C SER A 32 -19.46 -33.70 18.79
N GLY A 33 -20.10 -32.74 18.13
CA GLY A 33 -20.68 -31.54 18.74
C GLY A 33 -21.23 -30.60 17.67
N GLY A 34 -22.54 -30.40 17.63
CA GLY A 34 -23.24 -29.71 16.54
C GLY A 34 -23.07 -28.19 16.49
N GLY A 35 -23.23 -27.64 15.28
CA GLY A 35 -23.63 -26.25 15.06
C GLY A 35 -22.60 -25.36 14.36
N HIS A 36 -22.92 -24.93 13.13
CA HIS A 36 -22.45 -23.70 12.48
C HIS A 36 -20.97 -23.60 12.04
N ALA A 37 -20.56 -24.41 11.05
CA ALA A 37 -19.28 -24.19 10.33
C ALA A 37 -19.37 -24.47 8.81
N LYS A 38 -20.55 -24.31 8.18
CA LYS A 38 -20.73 -24.55 6.73
C LYS A 38 -20.63 -23.30 5.84
N SER A 39 -20.36 -22.11 6.39
CA SER A 39 -20.47 -20.86 5.63
C SER A 39 -19.14 -20.25 5.15
N GLN A 40 -17.97 -20.71 5.61
CA GLN A 40 -16.68 -20.02 5.34
C GLN A 40 -15.98 -20.50 4.05
N THR A 41 -16.15 -21.75 3.65
CA THR A 41 -15.51 -22.30 2.44
C THR A 41 -16.29 -22.04 1.15
N GLU A 42 -17.60 -21.77 1.25
CA GLU A 42 -18.44 -21.45 0.10
C GLU A 42 -18.22 -20.00 -0.40
N SER A 43 -17.90 -19.07 0.49
CA SER A 43 -17.58 -17.67 0.16
C SER A 43 -16.24 -17.54 -0.57
N LEU A 44 -15.23 -18.35 -0.19
CA LEU A 44 -13.96 -18.42 -0.92
C LEU A 44 -14.13 -19.03 -2.33
N ARG A 45 -15.02 -20.02 -2.48
CA ARG A 45 -15.33 -20.61 -3.80
C ARG A 45 -16.03 -19.63 -4.73
N ARG A 46 -17.01 -18.85 -4.25
CA ARG A 46 -17.70 -17.84 -5.07
C ARG A 46 -16.76 -16.71 -5.52
N SER A 47 -15.75 -16.37 -4.71
CA SER A 47 -14.77 -15.36 -5.07
C SER A 47 -13.70 -15.85 -6.06
N LEU A 48 -13.55 -17.16 -6.28
CA LEU A 48 -12.57 -17.73 -7.21
C LEU A 48 -13.19 -18.09 -8.57
N ASP A 49 -14.47 -18.51 -8.59
CA ASP A 49 -15.19 -18.76 -9.85
C ASP A 49 -15.36 -17.47 -10.69
N SER A 50 -15.30 -16.29 -10.08
CA SER A 50 -15.33 -14.99 -10.78
C SER A 50 -14.00 -14.62 -11.46
N VAL A 51 -12.89 -15.28 -11.15
CA VAL A 51 -11.54 -14.95 -11.67
C VAL A 51 -11.06 -15.97 -12.73
N SER A 52 -12.01 -16.60 -13.42
CA SER A 52 -11.72 -17.52 -14.52
C SER A 52 -11.24 -16.75 -15.77
N LEU A 53 -9.93 -16.53 -15.91
CA LEU A 53 -9.24 -15.88 -17.04
C LEU A 53 -9.26 -16.73 -18.34
N SER A 54 -10.42 -17.28 -18.72
CA SER A 54 -10.59 -17.99 -19.98
C SER A 54 -10.84 -17.01 -21.13
N ARG A 55 -9.78 -16.71 -21.88
CA ARG A 55 -9.83 -16.13 -23.23
C ARG A 55 -10.74 -17.06 -24.06
N ASN A 56 -11.85 -16.55 -24.61
CA ASN A 56 -12.83 -17.23 -25.48
C ASN A 56 -14.11 -17.87 -24.89
N ARG A 57 -14.74 -17.29 -23.86
CA ARG A 57 -16.20 -17.45 -23.69
C ARG A 57 -16.91 -16.12 -23.88
N SER A 58 -17.74 -16.06 -24.91
CA SER A 58 -18.79 -15.07 -25.05
C SER A 58 -19.56 -14.97 -23.74
N PHE A 59 -19.56 -13.78 -23.16
CA PHE A 59 -20.41 -13.38 -22.04
C PHE A 59 -21.87 -13.46 -22.50
N SER A 60 -22.46 -14.66 -22.47
CA SER A 60 -23.90 -14.81 -22.45
C SER A 60 -24.35 -14.38 -21.05
N SER A 61 -24.77 -13.12 -20.99
CA SER A 61 -25.52 -12.50 -19.91
C SER A 61 -26.49 -13.52 -19.28
N ARG A 62 -26.13 -14.00 -18.09
CA ARG A 62 -27.13 -14.46 -17.14
C ARG A 62 -27.55 -13.18 -16.44
N GLU A 63 -28.80 -12.76 -16.66
CA GLU A 63 -29.40 -11.54 -16.12
C GLU A 63 -29.27 -11.49 -14.60
N GLY A 64 -28.16 -10.92 -14.16
CA GLY A 64 -27.88 -10.44 -12.82
C GLY A 64 -27.04 -9.19 -13.04
N LYS A 65 -27.48 -8.06 -12.50
CA LYS A 65 -26.77 -6.78 -12.60
C LYS A 65 -25.27 -7.04 -12.35
N PRO A 66 -24.35 -6.51 -13.17
CA PRO A 66 -22.93 -6.66 -12.87
C PRO A 66 -22.71 -6.13 -11.46
N ASP A 67 -22.20 -7.01 -10.59
CA ASP A 67 -21.83 -6.67 -9.24
C ASP A 67 -20.89 -5.47 -9.33
N LYS A 68 -21.38 -4.30 -8.90
CA LYS A 68 -20.66 -3.02 -8.94
C LYS A 68 -19.29 -3.12 -8.23
N TRP A 69 -19.16 -4.15 -7.38
CA TRP A 69 -18.01 -4.59 -6.59
C TRP A 69 -16.88 -5.28 -7.37
N ASN A 70 -17.01 -5.60 -8.67
CA ASN A 70 -15.97 -6.32 -9.42
C ASN A 70 -15.02 -5.43 -10.24
N ASN A 71 -15.22 -4.11 -10.26
CA ASN A 71 -14.51 -3.26 -11.22
C ASN A 71 -13.03 -3.03 -10.85
N LEU A 72 -12.69 -2.72 -9.58
CA LEU A 72 -11.30 -2.41 -9.18
C LEU A 72 -10.34 -3.60 -9.35
N ASP A 73 -10.78 -4.80 -8.98
CA ASP A 73 -9.98 -6.01 -9.14
C ASP A 73 -9.81 -6.35 -10.62
N THR A 74 -10.86 -6.15 -11.42
CA THR A 74 -10.79 -6.33 -12.87
C THR A 74 -9.82 -5.33 -13.50
N ASP A 75 -9.85 -4.07 -13.06
CA ASP A 75 -8.95 -3.01 -13.54
C ASP A 75 -7.49 -3.32 -13.16
N PHE A 76 -7.25 -3.75 -11.92
CA PHE A 76 -5.94 -4.21 -11.46
C PHE A 76 -5.43 -5.38 -12.29
N ILE A 77 -6.25 -6.43 -12.49
CA ILE A 77 -5.88 -7.59 -13.29
C ILE A 77 -5.62 -7.19 -14.74
N GLN A 78 -6.41 -6.28 -15.30
CA GLN A 78 -6.20 -5.79 -16.67
C GLN A 78 -4.88 -5.03 -16.80
N ASP A 79 -4.55 -4.15 -15.86
CA ASP A 79 -3.25 -3.44 -15.82
C ASP A 79 -2.07 -4.41 -15.63
N LEU A 80 -2.23 -5.43 -14.78
CA LEU A 80 -1.23 -6.47 -14.56
C LEU A 80 -1.00 -7.30 -15.85
N MET A 81 -2.07 -7.73 -16.52
CA MET A 81 -2.00 -8.45 -17.78
C MET A 81 -1.37 -7.61 -18.88
N LEU A 82 -1.71 -6.31 -18.96
CA LEU A 82 -1.10 -5.38 -19.91
C LEU A 82 0.40 -5.21 -19.66
N ALA A 83 0.83 -5.14 -18.39
CA ALA A 83 2.23 -5.07 -18.02
C ALA A 83 3.01 -6.32 -18.44
N ILE A 84 2.39 -7.50 -18.31
CA ILE A 84 2.95 -8.78 -18.77
C ILE A 84 3.04 -8.82 -20.30
N GLU A 85 1.98 -8.40 -21.00
CA GLU A 85 1.95 -8.32 -22.48
C GLU A 85 3.00 -7.34 -23.01
N ARG A 86 3.32 -6.28 -22.25
CA ARG A 86 4.41 -5.32 -22.56
C ARG A 86 5.80 -5.80 -22.11
N HIS A 87 5.92 -7.03 -21.63
CA HIS A 87 7.17 -7.63 -21.15
C HIS A 87 7.90 -6.81 -20.08
N TYR A 88 7.14 -6.18 -19.17
CA TYR A 88 7.75 -5.57 -17.99
C TYR A 88 8.48 -6.62 -17.15
N GLY A 89 9.64 -6.25 -16.63
CA GLY A 89 10.45 -7.14 -15.80
C GLY A 89 9.72 -7.53 -14.52
N GLU A 90 10.09 -8.69 -13.96
CA GLU A 90 9.47 -9.26 -12.77
C GLU A 90 9.35 -8.25 -11.61
N VAL A 91 10.36 -7.42 -11.38
CA VAL A 91 10.37 -6.40 -10.33
C VAL A 91 9.20 -5.43 -10.46
N ALA A 92 8.86 -5.02 -11.69
CA ALA A 92 7.75 -4.11 -11.94
C ALA A 92 6.39 -4.80 -11.73
N ILE A 93 6.28 -6.08 -12.08
CA ILE A 93 5.08 -6.88 -11.85
C ILE A 93 4.86 -7.08 -10.34
N ARG A 94 5.91 -7.46 -9.60
CA ARG A 94 5.84 -7.59 -8.14
C ARG A 94 5.44 -6.29 -7.47
N ALA A 95 6.01 -5.15 -7.89
CA ALA A 95 5.65 -3.85 -7.36
C ALA A 95 4.16 -3.51 -7.57
N LYS A 96 3.56 -3.87 -8.71
CA LYS A 96 2.12 -3.68 -8.95
C LYS A 96 1.27 -4.50 -7.98
N VAL A 97 1.59 -5.79 -7.81
CA VAL A 97 0.87 -6.68 -6.87
C VAL A 97 1.04 -6.20 -5.43
N GLU A 98 2.26 -5.84 -5.06
CA GLU A 98 2.60 -5.34 -3.72
C GLU A 98 1.83 -4.05 -3.41
N ASN A 99 1.75 -3.11 -4.35
CA ASN A 99 0.97 -1.89 -4.17
C ASN A 99 -0.54 -2.17 -4.02
N TYR A 100 -1.09 -3.09 -4.81
CA TYR A 100 -2.48 -3.50 -4.69
C TYR A 100 -2.78 -4.12 -3.31
N VAL A 101 -1.91 -5.02 -2.82
CA VAL A 101 -2.06 -5.62 -1.48
C VAL A 101 -1.87 -4.57 -0.39
N ARG A 102 -0.85 -3.72 -0.50
CA ARG A 102 -0.59 -2.64 0.45
C ARG A 102 -1.79 -1.72 0.56
N HIS A 103 -2.41 -1.36 -0.56
CA HIS A 103 -3.63 -0.56 -0.60
C HIS A 103 -4.81 -1.25 0.09
N PHE A 104 -5.03 -2.55 -0.14
CA PHE A 104 -6.05 -3.29 0.61
C PHE A 104 -5.77 -3.31 2.11
N MET A 105 -4.54 -3.62 2.52
CA MET A 105 -4.12 -3.64 3.93
C MET A 105 -4.26 -2.27 4.59
N SER A 106 -4.18 -1.24 3.76
CA SER A 106 -4.32 0.15 4.13
C SER A 106 -5.75 0.47 4.63
N LEU A 107 -6.76 -0.11 3.99
CA LEU A 107 -8.17 0.15 4.29
C LEU A 107 -8.68 -0.58 5.55
N VAL A 108 -8.02 -1.68 5.92
CA VAL A 108 -8.41 -2.52 7.07
C VAL A 108 -8.48 -1.72 8.38
N PRO A 109 -7.43 -1.01 8.83
CA PRO A 109 -7.50 -0.26 10.09
C PRO A 109 -8.51 0.88 10.08
N LEU A 110 -8.75 1.49 8.91
CA LEU A 110 -9.75 2.54 8.76
C LEU A 110 -11.16 1.97 8.98
N TYR A 111 -11.47 0.84 8.36
CA TYR A 111 -12.74 0.12 8.55
C TYR A 111 -12.93 -0.30 10.02
N GLU A 112 -11.90 -0.85 10.67
CA GLU A 112 -11.98 -1.23 12.09
C GLU A 112 -12.25 -0.03 12.99
N TYR A 113 -11.57 1.09 12.75
CA TYR A 113 -11.77 2.31 13.51
C TYR A 113 -13.18 2.89 13.30
N GLU A 114 -13.71 2.87 12.08
CA GLU A 114 -15.09 3.31 11.79
C GLU A 114 -16.14 2.42 12.48
N ARG A 115 -15.89 1.11 12.60
CA ARG A 115 -16.81 0.16 13.22
C ARG A 115 -16.77 0.17 14.75
N ASP A 116 -15.56 0.08 15.30
CA ASP A 116 -15.33 -0.23 16.72
C ASP A 116 -14.68 0.95 17.48
N GLY A 117 -14.24 2.01 16.79
CA GLY A 117 -13.50 3.13 17.38
C GLY A 117 -12.06 2.81 17.78
N MET A 118 -11.61 1.58 17.50
CA MET A 118 -10.25 1.09 17.78
C MET A 118 -9.83 0.14 16.65
N THR A 119 -8.54 0.14 16.33
CA THR A 119 -7.94 -0.83 15.41
C THR A 119 -6.80 -1.60 16.08
N ARG A 120 -6.60 -2.86 15.68
CA ARG A 120 -5.43 -3.65 16.07
C ARG A 120 -4.28 -3.53 15.07
N LEU A 121 -4.58 -3.11 13.84
CA LEU A 121 -3.65 -3.04 12.71
C LEU A 121 -3.30 -1.58 12.37
N GLY A 122 -2.98 -0.78 13.37
CA GLY A 122 -2.73 0.65 13.21
C GLY A 122 -2.72 1.37 14.55
N ASP A 123 -2.41 2.67 14.52
CA ASP A 123 -2.58 3.55 15.68
C ASP A 123 -3.91 4.30 15.57
N SER A 124 -4.83 3.99 16.50
CA SER A 124 -6.15 4.64 16.55
C SER A 124 -6.05 6.15 16.83
N ALA A 125 -5.01 6.58 17.57
CA ALA A 125 -4.78 8.00 17.83
C ALA A 125 -4.38 8.77 16.56
N HIS A 126 -3.66 8.11 15.65
CA HIS A 126 -3.26 8.69 14.37
C HIS A 126 -4.46 8.88 13.43
N ILE A 127 -5.33 7.87 13.35
CA ILE A 127 -6.57 7.95 12.56
C ILE A 127 -7.47 9.08 13.10
N ALA A 128 -7.61 9.18 14.42
CA ALA A 128 -8.37 10.25 15.06
C ALA A 128 -7.77 11.66 14.87
N ALA A 129 -6.44 11.77 14.80
CA ALA A 129 -5.75 13.03 14.56
C ALA A 129 -5.93 13.49 13.10
N ALA A 130 -5.88 12.57 12.15
CA ALA A 130 -6.09 12.85 10.73
C ALA A 130 -7.49 13.44 10.46
N GLU A 131 -8.53 12.93 11.12
CA GLU A 131 -9.88 13.49 11.01
C GLU A 131 -10.00 14.94 11.50
N LYS A 132 -9.11 15.38 12.40
CA LYS A 132 -9.12 16.75 12.94
C LYS A 132 -8.31 17.73 12.12
N THR A 133 -7.23 17.28 11.48
CA THR A 133 -6.35 18.16 10.70
C THR A 133 -6.92 18.46 9.31
N GLY A 134 -7.86 17.65 8.81
CA GLY A 134 -8.52 17.87 7.53
C GLY A 134 -7.57 17.79 6.33
N VAL A 135 -6.42 17.16 6.53
CA VAL A 135 -5.43 16.90 5.49
C VAL A 135 -5.44 15.39 5.28
N ASP A 136 -5.91 14.93 4.13
CA ASP A 136 -6.15 13.49 3.89
C ASP A 136 -4.84 12.72 3.66
N GLY A 137 -3.72 13.42 3.42
CA GLY A 137 -2.37 12.84 3.32
C GLY A 137 -1.81 12.17 4.60
N TYR A 138 -2.57 12.19 5.71
CA TYR A 138 -2.23 11.49 6.97
C TYR A 138 -2.93 10.14 7.08
N SER A 139 -3.94 9.85 6.25
CA SER A 139 -4.69 8.60 6.34
C SER A 139 -4.33 7.72 5.17
N ILE A 140 -4.21 6.46 5.51
CA ILE A 140 -3.80 5.32 4.72
C ILE A 140 -4.53 5.15 3.34
N SER A 141 -5.55 5.96 3.02
CA SER A 141 -6.10 6.09 1.64
C SER A 141 -6.05 7.55 1.14
N PRO A 142 -5.57 7.79 -0.09
CA PRO A 142 -5.59 9.11 -0.71
C PRO A 142 -7.00 9.50 -1.17
N GLY A 143 -7.51 10.60 -0.63
CA GLY A 143 -8.68 11.32 -1.16
C GLY A 143 -9.72 11.67 -0.11
N ASP A 144 -10.67 12.50 -0.54
CA ASP A 144 -11.76 13.01 0.29
C ASP A 144 -12.42 11.90 1.12
N LYS A 145 -12.85 12.24 2.34
CA LYS A 145 -13.62 11.35 3.22
C LYS A 145 -14.72 10.56 2.50
N GLU A 146 -15.44 11.18 1.56
CA GLU A 146 -16.48 10.51 0.76
C GLU A 146 -15.93 9.47 -0.23
N SER A 147 -14.74 9.69 -0.79
CA SER A 147 -14.06 8.72 -1.65
C SER A 147 -13.58 7.53 -0.82
N ARG A 148 -13.03 7.80 0.37
CA ARG A 148 -12.61 6.79 1.34
C ARG A 148 -13.78 5.92 1.81
N GLU A 149 -14.90 6.52 2.22
CA GLU A 149 -16.10 5.78 2.65
C GLU A 149 -16.67 4.91 1.51
N ARG A 150 -16.68 5.42 0.28
CA ARG A 150 -17.08 4.64 -0.90
C ARG A 150 -16.16 3.45 -1.15
N GLU A 151 -14.86 3.64 -0.97
CA GLU A 151 -13.85 2.60 -1.15
C GLU A 151 -13.91 1.54 -0.04
N ILE A 152 -14.07 1.95 1.22
CA ILE A 152 -14.30 1.04 2.34
C ILE A 152 -15.56 0.21 2.11
N GLY A 153 -16.66 0.84 1.69
CA GLY A 153 -17.89 0.14 1.35
C GLY A 153 -17.74 -0.87 0.20
N PHE A 154 -16.79 -0.65 -0.70
CA PHE A 154 -16.46 -1.60 -1.77
C PHE A 154 -15.71 -2.83 -1.22
N TYR A 155 -14.72 -2.61 -0.35
CA TYR A 155 -13.89 -3.67 0.22
C TYR A 155 -14.48 -4.36 1.46
N GLN A 156 -15.56 -3.82 2.03
CA GLN A 156 -16.15 -4.24 3.31
C GLN A 156 -16.23 -5.77 3.49
N ASN A 157 -16.89 -6.48 2.57
CA ASN A 157 -17.08 -7.94 2.70
C ASN A 157 -15.73 -8.71 2.70
N ARG A 158 -14.72 -8.20 1.98
CA ARG A 158 -13.38 -8.80 1.91
C ARG A 158 -12.59 -8.51 3.17
N ILE A 159 -12.71 -7.28 3.70
CA ILE A 159 -12.11 -6.89 4.97
C ILE A 159 -12.68 -7.73 6.12
N GLU A 160 -14.00 -7.88 6.19
CA GLU A 160 -14.66 -8.73 7.19
C GLU A 160 -14.22 -10.19 7.08
N GLY A 161 -14.09 -10.71 5.86
CA GLY A 161 -13.54 -12.04 5.61
C GLY A 161 -12.08 -12.16 6.06
N PHE A 162 -11.24 -11.16 5.76
CA PHE A 162 -9.82 -11.13 6.09
C PHE A 162 -9.57 -11.07 7.61
N ILE A 163 -10.31 -10.24 8.34
CA ILE A 163 -10.19 -10.08 9.80
C ILE A 163 -10.41 -11.42 10.54
N GLY A 164 -11.22 -12.31 9.98
CA GLY A 164 -11.47 -13.64 10.54
C GLY A 164 -10.38 -14.69 10.25
N THR A 165 -9.32 -14.34 9.52
CA THR A 165 -8.27 -15.30 9.10
C THR A 165 -7.02 -15.24 9.98
N GLN A 166 -6.27 -16.34 10.03
CA GLN A 166 -4.96 -16.38 10.67
C GLN A 166 -3.96 -15.39 10.04
N ALA A 167 -4.13 -15.06 8.75
CA ALA A 167 -3.29 -14.08 8.07
C ALA A 167 -3.41 -12.68 8.69
N TYR A 168 -4.60 -12.32 9.18
CA TYR A 168 -4.80 -11.08 9.90
C TYR A 168 -4.09 -11.09 11.26
N ASP A 169 -4.18 -12.19 12.03
CA ASP A 169 -3.49 -12.27 13.33
C ASP A 169 -1.96 -12.17 13.17
N ASN A 170 -1.42 -12.80 12.12
CA ASN A 170 -0.01 -12.65 11.75
C ASN A 170 0.33 -11.21 11.37
N ALA A 171 -0.50 -10.55 10.56
CA ALA A 171 -0.29 -9.16 10.18
C ALA A 171 -0.31 -8.21 11.38
N VAL A 172 -1.16 -8.46 12.39
CA VAL A 172 -1.18 -7.70 13.64
C VAL A 172 0.12 -7.91 14.43
N ALA A 173 0.59 -9.15 14.56
CA ALA A 173 1.84 -9.44 15.25
C ALA A 173 3.05 -8.78 14.55
N ASP A 174 3.10 -8.86 13.22
CA ASP A 174 4.12 -8.23 12.39
C ASP A 174 4.09 -6.71 12.54
N TYR A 175 2.90 -6.09 12.49
CA TYR A 175 2.73 -4.67 12.69
C TYR A 175 3.23 -4.22 14.07
N GLN A 176 2.88 -4.95 15.13
CA GLN A 176 3.33 -4.64 16.50
C GLN A 176 4.85 -4.75 16.65
N SER A 177 5.45 -5.79 16.07
CA SER A 177 6.91 -5.95 16.05
C SER A 177 7.59 -4.82 15.30
N MET A 178 7.05 -4.44 14.13
CA MET A 178 7.59 -3.37 13.30
C MET A 178 7.48 -2.01 14.01
N HIS A 179 6.31 -1.72 14.59
CA HIS A 179 6.06 -0.49 15.36
C HIS A 179 6.90 -0.41 16.64
N ALA A 180 7.21 -1.54 17.28
CA ALA A 180 8.13 -1.55 18.43
C ALA A 180 9.57 -1.17 18.03
N SER A 181 9.96 -1.49 16.79
CA SER A 181 11.30 -1.21 16.25
C SER A 181 11.42 0.12 15.50
N SER A 182 10.31 0.81 15.21
CA SER A 182 10.35 2.08 14.46
C SER A 182 10.87 3.24 15.30
N PHE A 183 11.71 4.05 14.68
CA PHE A 183 12.27 5.28 15.26
C PHE A 183 11.38 6.49 14.98
N ILE A 184 10.65 6.45 13.87
CA ILE A 184 9.64 7.46 13.53
C ILE A 184 8.29 6.98 14.06
N ARG A 185 7.65 7.82 14.89
CA ARG A 185 6.38 7.48 15.55
C ARG A 185 5.31 8.48 15.16
N GLY A 186 4.09 7.96 15.03
CA GLY A 186 2.90 8.78 14.78
C GLY A 186 2.79 9.33 13.36
N ILE A 187 3.55 8.80 12.39
CA ILE A 187 3.43 9.12 10.96
C ILE A 187 3.68 7.86 10.12
N ASP A 188 2.88 7.66 9.08
CA ASP A 188 3.12 6.63 8.06
C ASP A 188 3.95 7.19 6.89
N ILE A 189 5.27 7.04 6.97
CA ILE A 189 6.21 7.50 5.94
C ILE A 189 5.98 6.78 4.62
N ALA A 190 5.70 5.47 4.66
CA ALA A 190 5.54 4.67 3.46
C ALA A 190 4.34 5.17 2.64
N HIS A 191 3.25 5.54 3.33
CA HIS A 191 2.10 6.18 2.70
C HIS A 191 2.44 7.57 2.14
N MET A 192 3.12 8.44 2.90
CA MET A 192 3.53 9.76 2.40
C MET A 192 4.38 9.68 1.13
N VAL A 193 5.35 8.77 1.11
CA VAL A 193 6.21 8.50 -0.05
C VAL A 193 5.39 7.97 -1.22
N TYR A 194 4.45 7.07 -0.96
CA TYR A 194 3.52 6.58 -1.97
C TYR A 194 2.71 7.71 -2.58
N CYS A 195 2.12 8.60 -1.76
CA CYS A 195 1.37 9.76 -2.23
C CYS A 195 2.22 10.66 -3.12
N LEU A 196 3.43 11.02 -2.68
CA LEU A 196 4.33 11.85 -3.50
C LEU A 196 4.76 11.19 -4.82
N ARG A 197 4.78 9.86 -4.88
CA ARG A 197 5.19 9.11 -6.07
C ARG A 197 4.06 8.86 -7.05
N ASN A 198 2.87 8.54 -6.55
CA ASN A 198 1.79 7.95 -7.32
C ASN A 198 0.59 8.89 -7.50
N SER A 199 0.40 9.86 -6.61
CA SER A 199 -0.73 10.78 -6.70
C SER A 199 -0.47 11.87 -7.72
N THR A 200 -1.39 12.02 -8.68
CA THR A 200 -1.26 12.97 -9.79
C THR A 200 -1.85 14.35 -9.48
N ASN A 201 -2.77 14.46 -8.50
CA ASN A 201 -3.46 15.69 -8.13
C ASN A 201 -3.56 15.82 -6.61
N LEU A 202 -2.42 15.99 -5.92
CA LEU A 202 -2.43 16.36 -4.51
C LEU A 202 -2.67 17.86 -4.36
N ASP A 203 -3.48 18.25 -3.38
CA ASP A 203 -3.66 19.67 -3.07
C ASP A 203 -2.35 20.27 -2.51
N VAL A 204 -2.14 21.56 -2.76
CA VAL A 204 -0.91 22.25 -2.32
C VAL A 204 -0.76 22.19 -0.80
N ASN A 205 -1.86 22.28 -0.05
CA ASN A 205 -1.81 22.22 1.41
C ASN A 205 -1.43 20.82 1.90
N GLU A 206 -1.87 19.77 1.21
CA GLU A 206 -1.52 18.39 1.52
C GLU A 206 -0.04 18.12 1.26
N VAL A 207 0.46 18.55 0.10
CA VAL A 207 1.89 18.44 -0.23
C VAL A 207 2.73 19.20 0.79
N GLU A 208 2.31 20.41 1.18
CA GLU A 208 3.02 21.19 2.18
C GLU A 208 3.04 20.51 3.54
N ALA A 209 1.90 19.96 3.98
CA ALA A 209 1.84 19.20 5.23
C ALA A 209 2.75 17.98 5.19
N ILE A 210 2.79 17.23 4.08
CA ILE A 210 3.66 16.07 3.90
C ILE A 210 5.13 16.48 4.08
N TYR A 211 5.61 17.48 3.34
CA TYR A 211 7.01 17.91 3.44
C TYR A 211 7.36 18.49 4.81
N LYS A 212 6.44 19.25 5.42
CA LYS A 212 6.61 19.79 6.78
C LYS A 212 6.80 18.67 7.81
N HIS A 213 5.97 17.63 7.75
CA HIS A 213 6.02 16.53 8.71
C HIS A 213 7.26 15.66 8.53
N LEU A 214 7.67 15.40 7.28
CA LEU A 214 8.93 14.72 7.01
C LEU A 214 10.12 15.52 7.57
N ASP A 215 10.12 16.85 7.40
CA ASP A 215 11.15 17.71 7.98
C ASP A 215 11.12 17.68 9.52
N GLU A 216 9.94 17.77 10.15
CA GLU A 216 9.83 17.80 11.62
C GLU A 216 10.19 16.46 12.31
N GLN A 217 9.84 15.32 11.70
CA GLN A 217 10.08 14.01 12.31
C GLN A 217 11.45 13.42 11.99
N VAL A 218 12.02 13.71 10.82
CA VAL A 218 13.32 13.16 10.42
C VAL A 218 14.40 14.09 10.95
N VAL A 219 15.00 13.72 12.09
CA VAL A 219 16.06 14.51 12.75
C VAL A 219 17.30 13.67 13.03
N THR A 220 17.12 12.43 13.47
CA THR A 220 18.21 11.52 13.86
C THR A 220 18.67 10.62 12.71
N ASP A 221 19.87 10.06 12.81
CA ASP A 221 20.45 9.18 11.79
C ASP A 221 19.65 7.88 11.62
N GLU A 222 19.08 7.35 12.69
CA GLU A 222 18.22 6.17 12.65
C GLU A 222 16.92 6.46 11.88
N GLN A 223 16.32 7.63 12.13
CA GLN A 223 15.11 8.08 11.41
C GLN A 223 15.39 8.34 9.93
N VAL A 224 16.55 8.90 9.58
CA VAL A 224 16.96 9.03 8.17
C VAL A 224 17.09 7.65 7.53
N THR A 225 17.66 6.68 8.23
CA THR A 225 17.81 5.30 7.72
C THR A 225 16.45 4.64 7.51
N GLU A 226 15.50 4.83 8.42
CA GLU A 226 14.12 4.37 8.30
C GLU A 226 13.41 5.02 7.10
N LEU A 227 13.55 6.33 6.91
CA LEU A 227 13.03 7.03 5.72
C LEU A 227 13.64 6.43 4.44
N LEU A 228 14.95 6.22 4.39
CA LEU A 228 15.62 5.64 3.22
C LEU A 228 15.18 4.20 2.94
N ALA A 229 14.80 3.43 3.96
CA ALA A 229 14.24 2.09 3.76
C ALA A 229 12.91 2.11 2.99
N SER A 230 12.10 3.18 3.15
CA SER A 230 10.88 3.39 2.37
C SER A 230 11.13 3.92 0.94
N LEU A 231 12.37 4.32 0.62
CA LEU A 231 12.77 4.93 -0.65
C LEU A 231 13.87 4.11 -1.34
N PRO A 232 13.61 2.86 -1.77
CA PRO A 232 14.64 2.03 -2.38
C PRO A 232 15.14 2.62 -3.71
N GLN A 233 16.44 2.51 -3.97
CA GLN A 233 17.08 3.03 -5.19
C GLN A 233 16.49 2.42 -6.48
N SER A 234 16.01 1.17 -6.42
CA SER A 234 15.35 0.49 -7.54
C SER A 234 14.03 1.16 -7.97
N GLN A 235 13.40 1.93 -7.08
CA GLN A 235 12.14 2.64 -7.34
C GLN A 235 12.35 4.16 -7.51
N GLY A 236 13.56 4.58 -7.89
CA GLY A 236 13.91 5.98 -8.10
C GLY A 236 14.47 6.69 -6.86
N GLY A 237 14.66 5.99 -5.74
CA GLY A 237 15.30 6.53 -4.54
C GLY A 237 14.62 7.82 -4.05
N LEU A 238 15.40 8.89 -3.90
CA LEU A 238 14.92 10.20 -3.42
C LEU A 238 14.14 11.02 -4.47
N GLN A 239 13.95 10.51 -5.69
CA GLN A 239 13.28 11.26 -6.76
C GLN A 239 11.89 11.80 -6.39
N PRO A 240 11.00 11.04 -5.69
CA PRO A 240 9.70 11.57 -5.26
C PRO A 240 9.82 12.80 -4.35
N LEU A 241 10.81 12.81 -3.45
CA LEU A 241 11.11 13.95 -2.57
C LEU A 241 11.78 15.10 -3.32
N ALA A 242 12.59 14.80 -4.34
CA ALA A 242 13.30 15.82 -5.11
C ALA A 242 12.36 16.69 -5.95
N TYR A 243 11.14 16.24 -6.26
CA TYR A 243 10.16 17.08 -6.95
C TYR A 243 9.74 18.31 -6.14
N GLY A 244 9.85 18.26 -4.80
CA GLY A 244 9.60 19.41 -3.93
C GLY A 244 10.46 20.64 -4.26
N PHE A 245 11.65 20.46 -4.85
CA PHE A 245 12.51 21.57 -5.28
C PHE A 245 11.89 22.46 -6.35
N TYR A 246 10.99 21.93 -7.17
CA TYR A 246 10.37 22.65 -8.29
C TYR A 246 8.97 23.14 -7.96
N HIS A 247 8.50 22.94 -6.73
CA HIS A 247 7.17 23.32 -6.34
C HIS A 247 7.01 24.86 -6.29
N PRO A 248 5.87 25.44 -6.73
CA PRO A 248 5.65 26.90 -6.69
C PRO A 248 5.72 27.50 -5.28
N SER A 249 5.19 26.80 -4.27
CA SER A 249 5.26 27.21 -2.86
C SER A 249 6.71 27.27 -2.36
N LEU A 250 7.08 28.41 -1.77
CA LEU A 250 8.38 28.59 -1.14
C LEU A 250 8.55 27.70 0.10
N ALA A 251 7.48 27.48 0.87
CA ALA A 251 7.51 26.67 2.07
C ALA A 251 7.89 25.21 1.76
N ILE A 252 7.26 24.61 0.74
CA ILE A 252 7.60 23.26 0.28
C ILE A 252 9.07 23.17 -0.14
N ARG A 253 9.56 24.13 -0.92
CA ARG A 253 10.97 24.16 -1.34
C ARG A 253 11.92 24.24 -0.15
N LEU A 254 11.58 25.04 0.87
CA LEU A 254 12.36 25.17 2.10
C LEU A 254 12.41 23.85 2.88
N TYR A 255 11.25 23.23 3.15
CA TYR A 255 11.17 21.94 3.84
C TYR A 255 11.93 20.85 3.08
N THR A 256 11.83 20.84 1.74
CA THR A 256 12.55 19.88 0.90
C THR A 256 14.07 20.04 1.04
N VAL A 257 14.59 21.27 1.01
CA VAL A 257 16.03 21.52 1.18
C VAL A 257 16.51 21.09 2.55
N ARG A 258 15.80 21.49 3.63
CA ARG A 258 16.15 21.10 5.00
C ARG A 258 16.16 19.58 5.19
N LEU A 259 15.18 18.89 4.62
CA LEU A 259 15.12 17.44 4.63
C LEU A 259 16.32 16.82 3.90
N PHE A 260 16.69 17.32 2.72
CA PHE A 260 17.86 16.82 1.98
C PHE A 260 19.19 17.11 2.69
N GLU A 261 19.32 18.23 3.41
CA GLU A 261 20.51 18.51 4.23
C GLU A 261 20.66 17.49 5.36
N LYS A 262 19.56 17.14 6.02
CA LYS A 262 19.56 16.09 7.06
C LYS A 262 19.89 14.72 6.48
N ILE A 263 19.34 14.39 5.32
CA ILE A 263 19.67 13.14 4.61
C ILE A 263 21.16 13.13 4.20
N GLU A 264 21.70 14.24 3.69
CA GLU A 264 23.11 14.35 3.33
C GLU A 264 24.05 14.20 4.54
N GLY A 265 23.62 14.60 5.73
CA GLY A 265 24.36 14.43 6.98
C GLY A 265 24.61 12.97 7.37
N ASN A 266 23.74 12.05 6.95
CA ASN A 266 23.86 10.62 7.22
C ASN A 266 24.80 9.92 6.21
N GLN A 267 25.62 8.97 6.67
CA GLN A 267 26.56 8.25 5.79
C GLN A 267 25.86 7.51 4.63
N ALA A 268 24.71 6.88 4.87
CA ALA A 268 23.92 6.22 3.84
C ALA A 268 23.21 7.25 2.96
N GLY A 269 22.62 8.28 3.57
CA GLY A 269 21.88 9.32 2.85
C GLY A 269 22.74 10.15 1.91
N ALA A 270 23.99 10.45 2.25
CA ALA A 270 24.95 11.10 1.36
C ALA A 270 25.13 10.34 0.02
N ARG A 271 25.11 9.00 0.05
CA ARG A 271 25.18 8.19 -1.17
C ARG A 271 23.90 8.30 -2.00
N TYR A 272 22.74 8.32 -1.33
CA TYR A 272 21.45 8.53 -1.99
C TYR A 272 21.38 9.90 -2.67
N VAL A 273 21.78 10.98 -2.00
CA VAL A 273 21.81 12.34 -2.57
C VAL A 273 22.72 12.39 -3.80
N ARG A 274 23.93 11.82 -3.72
CA ARG A 274 24.84 11.73 -4.88
C ARG A 274 24.35 10.86 -6.03
N SER A 275 23.47 9.89 -5.75
CA SER A 275 22.87 9.03 -6.78
C SER A 275 21.66 9.67 -7.47
N THR A 276 21.15 10.79 -6.95
CA THR A 276 20.05 11.52 -7.59
C THR A 276 20.49 12.13 -8.92
N ASN A 277 19.51 12.37 -9.81
CA ASN A 277 19.76 13.01 -11.11
C ASN A 277 20.50 14.35 -10.94
N PHE A 278 21.43 14.65 -11.85
CA PHE A 278 22.18 15.90 -11.91
C PHE A 278 21.30 17.15 -11.81
N PHE A 279 20.11 17.14 -12.42
CA PHE A 279 19.17 18.27 -12.30
C PHE A 279 18.68 18.50 -10.86
N HIS A 280 18.44 17.43 -10.11
CA HIS A 280 18.05 17.51 -8.70
C HIS A 280 19.21 17.99 -7.83
N GLN A 281 20.43 17.53 -8.12
CA GLN A 281 21.63 17.99 -7.41
C GLN A 281 21.87 19.49 -7.60
N CYS A 282 21.75 19.99 -8.83
CA CYS A 282 21.87 21.41 -9.14
C CYS A 282 20.77 22.23 -8.45
N ALA A 283 19.51 21.76 -8.50
CA ALA A 283 18.40 22.43 -7.83
C ALA A 283 18.61 22.51 -6.31
N PHE A 284 19.05 21.40 -5.69
CA PHE A 284 19.38 21.36 -4.27
C PHE A 284 20.48 22.36 -3.92
N SER A 285 21.59 22.37 -4.66
CA SER A 285 22.71 23.30 -4.41
C SER A 285 22.26 24.75 -4.55
N ASN A 286 21.52 25.09 -5.60
CA ASN A 286 21.06 26.45 -5.86
C ASN A 286 20.09 26.94 -4.78
N LEU A 287 19.10 26.11 -4.40
CA LEU A 287 18.14 26.47 -3.37
C LEU A 287 18.79 26.55 -1.99
N ARG A 288 19.73 25.65 -1.68
CA ARG A 288 20.51 25.72 -0.44
C ARG A 288 21.25 27.06 -0.32
N HIS A 289 21.91 27.51 -1.37
CA HIS A 289 22.53 28.84 -1.38
C HIS A 289 21.51 29.98 -1.25
N ALA A 290 20.35 29.86 -1.91
CA ALA A 290 19.31 30.89 -1.86
C ALA A 290 18.66 31.04 -0.48
N PHE A 291 18.56 29.96 0.30
CA PHE A 291 17.98 29.97 1.65
C PHE A 291 19.00 30.22 2.77
N ALA A 292 20.30 30.13 2.47
CA ALA A 292 21.38 30.42 3.41
C ALA A 292 21.77 31.92 3.45
N CYS A 293 21.39 32.69 2.43
CA CYS A 293 21.58 34.14 2.32
C CYS A 293 20.36 34.90 2.84
#